data_AF-A0A4V1SE28-F1
#
_entry.id   AF-A0A4V1SE28-F1
#
_cell.length_a   1.000
_cell.length_b   1.000
_cell.length_c   1.000
_cell.angle_alpha   90.00
_cell.angle_beta   90.00
_cell.angle_gamma   90.00
#
_symmetry.space_group_name_H-M   'P 1'
#
loop_
_entity.id
_entity.type
_entity.pdbx_description
1 polymer ?
#
loop_
_entity_poly.entity_id
_entity_poly.type
_entity_poly.pdbx_seq_one_letter_code
_entity_poly.pdbx_strand_id
1 'polypeptide(L)'
;MILRPPTGNFCGRVHRREFLHQIGGGFTSLALAGMMSRDGVFASEAGYDNPLAPKQPQLPAKAKSVIFLFMYGGPSHMDTFDYKPKMYPLDGKTIPIKTFGRGGKKNEGRVVGPKWQFRQYGESGKWV
;
A
#
# COMPACT_ATOMS: atom_id res chain seq x y z
N MET A 1 -55.92 -31.22 12.93
CA MET A 1 -55.07 -30.25 12.21
C MET A 1 -54.37 -31.02 11.10
N ILE A 2 -54.96 -31.05 9.90
CA ILE A 2 -54.51 -31.93 8.79
C ILE A 2 -53.59 -31.11 7.90
N LEU A 3 -52.30 -31.45 7.90
CA LEU A 3 -51.31 -30.88 6.97
C LEU A 3 -51.49 -31.54 5.59
N ARG A 4 -51.75 -30.72 4.57
CA ARG A 4 -51.90 -31.16 3.18
C ARG A 4 -50.50 -31.32 2.56
N PRO A 5 -50.22 -32.41 1.82
CA PRO A 5 -48.91 -32.61 1.21
C PRO A 5 -48.64 -31.59 0.09
N PRO A 6 -47.38 -31.19 -0.15
CA PRO A 6 -47.03 -30.28 -1.23
C PRO A 6 -47.19 -31.00 -2.57
N THR A 7 -48.20 -30.60 -3.35
CA THR A 7 -48.37 -31.05 -4.74
C THR A 7 -47.31 -30.36 -5.60
N GLY A 8 -46.31 -31.13 -6.06
CA GLY A 8 -45.31 -30.65 -7.01
C GLY A 8 -45.95 -30.23 -8.33
N ASN A 9 -45.97 -28.92 -8.60
CA ASN A 9 -46.55 -28.38 -9.83
C ASN A 9 -45.43 -28.00 -10.80
N PHE A 10 -44.93 -28.99 -11.56
CA PHE A 10 -44.01 -28.77 -12.68
C PHE A 10 -44.73 -28.55 -14.03
N CYS A 11 -46.07 -28.66 -14.10
CA CYS A 11 -46.83 -28.51 -15.36
C CYS A 11 -48.13 -27.67 -15.25
N GLY A 12 -47.99 -26.34 -15.19
CA GLY A 12 -48.92 -25.48 -15.96
C GLY A 12 -49.99 -24.64 -15.25
N ARG A 13 -50.02 -24.53 -13.91
CA ARG A 13 -50.81 -23.48 -13.22
C ARG A 13 -50.05 -22.93 -12.02
N VAL A 14 -49.09 -22.03 -12.29
CA VAL A 14 -48.50 -21.23 -11.20
C VAL A 14 -49.58 -20.27 -10.71
N HIS A 15 -50.11 -20.51 -9.52
CA HIS A 15 -51.04 -19.58 -8.90
C HIS A 15 -50.30 -18.26 -8.64
N ARG A 16 -50.92 -17.11 -8.98
CA ARG A 16 -50.33 -15.77 -8.78
C ARG A 16 -49.71 -15.58 -7.40
N ARG A 17 -50.34 -16.13 -6.35
CA ARG A 17 -49.83 -16.07 -4.96
C ARG A 17 -48.52 -16.85 -4.79
N GLU A 18 -48.43 -18.05 -5.36
CA GLU A 18 -47.23 -18.88 -5.33
C GLU A 18 -46.09 -18.21 -6.12
N PHE A 19 -46.38 -17.67 -7.30
CA PHE A 19 -45.41 -16.92 -8.11
C PHE A 19 -44.83 -15.73 -7.35
N LEU A 20 -45.69 -14.91 -6.74
CA LEU A 20 -45.26 -13.74 -5.96
C LEU A 20 -44.48 -14.15 -4.71
N HIS A 21 -44.85 -15.27 -4.08
CA HIS A 21 -44.14 -15.80 -2.92
C HIS A 21 -42.75 -16.32 -3.29
N GLN A 22 -42.63 -17.07 -4.39
CA GLN A 22 -41.35 -17.61 -4.86
C GLN A 22 -40.40 -16.52 -5.36
N ILE A 23 -40.89 -15.55 -6.15
CA ILE A 23 -40.04 -14.43 -6.62
C ILE A 23 -39.67 -13.51 -5.46
N GLY A 24 -40.61 -13.22 -4.56
CA GLY A 24 -40.34 -12.41 -3.37
C GLY A 24 -39.27 -13.05 -2.48
N GLY A 25 -39.40 -14.33 -2.15
CA GLY A 25 -38.41 -15.05 -1.34
C GLY A 25 -37.09 -15.30 -2.07
N GLY A 26 -37.13 -15.63 -3.36
CA GLY A 26 -35.93 -15.90 -4.15
C GLY A 26 -35.08 -14.66 -4.38
N PHE A 27 -35.69 -13.54 -4.79
CA PHE A 27 -34.94 -12.31 -5.06
C PHE A 27 -34.39 -11.69 -3.77
N THR A 28 -35.17 -11.70 -2.68
CA THR A 28 -34.71 -11.16 -1.38
C THR A 28 -33.60 -12.00 -0.77
N SER A 29 -33.62 -13.33 -0.93
CA SER A 29 -32.53 -14.20 -0.47
C SER A 29 -31.20 -13.91 -1.18
N LEU A 30 -31.22 -13.53 -2.46
CA LEU A 30 -30.01 -13.07 -3.17
C LEU A 30 -29.46 -11.76 -2.59
N ALA A 31 -30.32 -10.79 -2.29
CA ALA A 31 -29.91 -9.55 -1.64
C ALA A 31 -29.33 -9.81 -0.24
N LEU A 32 -29.96 -10.69 0.54
CA LEU A 32 -29.48 -11.09 1.86
C LEU A 32 -28.12 -11.80 1.79
N ALA A 33 -27.93 -12.72 0.84
CA ALA A 33 -26.65 -13.38 0.61
C ALA A 33 -25.53 -12.37 0.28
N GLY A 34 -25.84 -11.32 -0.50
CA GLY A 34 -24.90 -10.24 -0.78
C GLY A 34 -24.50 -9.42 0.46
N MET A 35 -25.44 -9.15 1.36
CA MET A 35 -25.15 -8.48 2.64
C MET A 35 -24.33 -9.37 3.57
N MET A 36 -24.73 -10.64 3.75
CA MET A 36 -23.99 -11.62 4.58
C MET A 36 -22.57 -11.87 4.07
N SER A 37 -22.35 -11.82 2.75
CA SER A 37 -21.01 -11.90 2.15
C SER A 37 -20.14 -10.68 2.50
N ARG A 38 -20.72 -9.46 2.45
CA ARG A 38 -20.03 -8.23 2.88
C ARG A 38 -19.70 -8.23 4.38
N ASP A 39 -20.61 -8.76 5.19
CA ASP A 39 -20.44 -8.88 6.64
C ASP A 39 -19.52 -10.05 7.03
N GLY A 40 -18.96 -10.77 6.04
CA GLY A 40 -17.98 -11.83 6.27
C GLY A 40 -18.58 -13.12 6.85
N VAL A 41 -19.90 -13.29 6.83
CA VAL A 41 -20.58 -14.48 7.38
C VAL A 41 -20.20 -15.76 6.61
N PHE A 42 -19.88 -15.63 5.32
CA PHE A 42 -19.39 -16.72 4.48
C PHE A 42 -17.86 -16.76 4.34
N ALA A 43 -17.13 -15.89 5.06
CA ALA A 43 -15.68 -15.98 5.10
C ALA A 43 -15.33 -17.26 5.88
N SER A 44 -15.02 -18.32 5.16
CA SER A 44 -14.43 -19.50 5.77
C SER A 44 -13.11 -19.09 6.41
N GLU A 45 -12.99 -19.21 7.73
CA GLU A 45 -11.71 -19.21 8.45
C GLU A 45 -10.88 -20.48 8.14
N ALA A 46 -10.86 -20.92 6.88
CA ALA A 46 -10.17 -22.11 6.42
C ALA A 46 -9.13 -21.74 5.36
N GLY A 47 -7.99 -21.25 5.85
CA GLY A 47 -6.69 -21.79 5.46
C GLY A 47 -6.18 -21.58 4.03
N TYR A 48 -6.35 -20.40 3.44
CA TYR A 48 -5.43 -19.95 2.39
C TYR A 48 -4.92 -18.55 2.73
N ASP A 49 -3.86 -18.52 3.55
CA ASP A 49 -3.06 -17.31 3.75
C ASP A 49 -2.41 -16.95 2.41
N ASN A 50 -3.04 -16.07 1.64
CA ASN A 50 -2.43 -15.47 0.47
C ASN A 50 -1.17 -14.72 0.96
N PRO A 51 0.06 -15.17 0.61
CA PRO A 51 1.29 -14.57 1.12
C PRO A 51 1.52 -13.14 0.59
N LEU A 52 0.76 -12.75 -0.43
CA LEU A 52 0.73 -11.40 -1.00
C LEU A 52 -0.46 -10.57 -0.48
N ALA A 53 -1.26 -11.10 0.43
CA ALA A 53 -2.33 -10.32 1.05
C ALA A 53 -1.71 -9.11 1.80
N PRO A 54 -2.32 -7.92 1.68
CA PRO A 54 -1.92 -6.77 2.46
C PRO A 54 -1.91 -7.12 3.96
N LYS A 55 -0.72 -7.10 4.57
CA LYS A 55 -0.58 -7.32 6.00
C LYS A 55 -1.05 -6.07 6.75
N GLN A 56 -1.82 -6.28 7.81
CA GLN A 56 -2.11 -5.18 8.71
C GLN A 56 -0.81 -4.69 9.35
N PRO A 57 -0.60 -3.36 9.44
CA PRO A 57 0.55 -2.82 10.14
C PRO A 57 0.49 -3.24 11.61
N GLN A 58 1.63 -3.57 12.20
CA GLN A 58 1.74 -3.97 13.61
C GLN A 58 1.21 -2.90 14.58
N LEU A 59 1.16 -1.63 14.12
CA LEU A 59 0.64 -0.50 14.86
C LEU A 59 -0.35 0.28 13.97
N PRO A 60 -1.45 0.81 14.54
CA PRO A 60 -2.38 1.65 13.79
C PRO A 60 -1.67 2.93 13.33
N ALA A 61 -1.42 3.05 12.02
CA ALA A 61 -0.73 4.21 11.46
C ALA A 61 -1.62 5.46 11.55
N LYS A 62 -1.38 6.31 12.56
CA LYS A 62 -2.05 7.62 12.71
C LYS A 62 -1.01 8.74 12.83
N ALA A 63 -0.23 8.97 11.77
CA ALA A 63 0.54 10.20 11.67
C ALA A 63 -0.44 11.37 11.42
N LYS A 64 -0.73 12.15 12.45
CA LYS A 64 -1.63 13.33 12.35
C LYS A 64 -0.92 14.54 11.74
N SER A 65 0.39 14.63 11.87
CA SER A 65 1.22 15.70 11.32
C SER A 65 2.66 15.22 11.12
N VAL A 66 3.33 15.70 10.07
CA VAL A 66 4.75 15.45 9.81
C VAL A 66 5.48 16.79 9.93
N ILE A 67 6.45 16.87 10.85
CA ILE A 67 7.29 18.07 11.00
C ILE A 67 8.59 17.80 10.25
N PHE A 68 8.79 18.46 9.11
CA PHE A 68 10.03 18.40 8.33
C PHE A 68 10.90 19.62 8.65
N LEU A 69 12.00 19.40 9.37
CA LEU A 69 12.94 20.44 9.77
C LEU A 69 14.09 20.50 8.77
N PHE A 70 14.15 21.58 7.97
CA PHE A 70 15.30 21.86 7.11
C PHE A 70 16.29 22.77 7.85
N MET A 71 17.22 22.15 8.59
CA MET A 71 18.25 22.88 9.32
C MET A 71 19.45 23.15 8.41
N TYR A 72 19.77 24.42 8.21
CA TYR A 72 20.97 24.82 7.49
C TYR A 72 22.21 24.54 8.34
N GLY A 73 23.26 23.95 7.75
CA GLY A 73 24.53 23.69 8.43
C GLY A 73 24.74 22.23 8.89
N GLY A 74 23.76 21.34 8.69
CA GLY A 74 23.99 19.90 8.87
C GLY A 74 24.93 19.33 7.79
N PRO A 75 25.70 18.26 8.10
CA PRO A 75 26.50 17.55 7.11
C PRO A 75 25.60 16.99 6.01
N SER A 76 26.07 16.99 4.77
CA SER A 76 25.28 16.45 3.67
C SER A 76 25.17 14.91 3.78
N HIS A 77 24.20 14.32 3.08
CA HIS A 77 24.08 12.85 3.05
C HIS A 77 25.31 12.19 2.41
N MET A 78 25.91 12.87 1.42
CA MET A 78 27.15 12.47 0.74
C MET A 78 28.36 12.49 1.67
N ASP A 79 28.31 13.37 2.66
CA ASP A 79 29.31 13.45 3.70
C ASP A 79 29.08 12.32 4.73
N THR A 80 27.85 12.03 5.13
CA THR A 80 27.63 11.22 6.34
C THR A 80 27.64 9.70 6.12
N PHE A 81 26.71 9.14 5.33
CA PHE A 81 26.46 7.68 5.30
C PHE A 81 26.29 7.08 3.90
N ASP A 82 26.49 7.89 2.86
CA ASP A 82 26.38 7.48 1.44
C ASP A 82 27.76 7.51 0.77
N TYR A 83 28.49 6.39 0.90
CA TYR A 83 29.81 6.26 0.29
C TYR A 83 29.71 6.24 -1.24
N LYS A 84 30.20 7.32 -1.87
CA LYS A 84 30.24 7.49 -3.32
C LYS A 84 31.70 7.67 -3.81
N PRO A 85 32.44 6.59 -4.09
CA PRO A 85 33.86 6.68 -4.46
C PRO A 85 34.10 7.53 -5.72
N LYS A 86 33.15 7.53 -6.65
CA LYS A 86 33.21 8.33 -7.89
C LYS A 86 33.14 9.85 -7.64
N MET A 87 32.77 10.28 -6.44
CA MET A 87 32.60 11.70 -6.11
C MET A 87 33.91 12.39 -5.72
N TYR A 88 34.86 11.65 -5.12
CA TYR A 88 36.18 12.17 -4.78
C TYR A 88 36.92 12.84 -5.95
N PRO A 89 37.05 12.20 -7.14
CA PRO A 89 37.72 12.83 -8.27
C PRO A 89 36.94 13.99 -8.89
N LEU A 90 35.70 14.22 -8.48
CA LEU A 90 34.84 15.30 -8.96
C LEU A 90 34.82 16.49 -8.00
N ASP A 91 35.40 16.39 -6.80
CA ASP A 91 35.41 17.50 -5.84
C ASP A 91 36.03 18.75 -6.44
N GLY A 92 35.32 19.87 -6.32
CA GLY A 92 35.74 21.16 -6.84
C GLY A 92 35.54 21.36 -8.34
N LYS A 93 35.18 20.33 -9.12
CA LYS A 93 34.96 20.45 -10.57
C LYS A 93 33.58 20.99 -10.88
N THR A 94 33.49 21.85 -11.89
CA THR A 94 32.21 22.25 -12.48
C THR A 94 31.86 21.25 -13.57
N ILE A 95 30.70 20.62 -13.45
CA ILE A 95 30.19 19.65 -14.43
C ILE A 95 28.87 20.14 -15.03
N PRO A 96 28.57 19.78 -16.29
CA PRO A 96 27.30 20.10 -16.91
C PRO A 96 26.20 19.29 -16.23
N ILE A 97 25.47 19.93 -15.33
CA ILE A 97 24.32 19.35 -14.64
C ILE A 97 23.15 20.32 -14.68
N LYS A 98 21.98 19.82 -15.08
CA LYS A 98 20.74 20.57 -14.95
C LYS A 98 20.37 20.64 -13.48
N THR A 99 20.64 21.79 -12.86
CA THR A 99 20.34 22.03 -11.45
C THR A 99 19.22 23.07 -11.35
N PHE A 100 18.28 22.80 -10.46
CA PHE A 100 17.26 23.77 -10.07
C PHE A 100 17.42 24.04 -8.58
N GLY A 101 17.62 25.31 -8.22
CA GLY A 101 17.78 25.72 -6.83
C GLY A 101 17.35 27.16 -6.62
N ARG A 102 17.71 27.72 -5.47
CA ARG A 102 17.34 29.10 -5.08
C ARG A 102 17.76 30.17 -6.11
N GLY A 103 18.80 29.91 -6.89
CA GLY A 103 19.28 30.80 -7.96
C GLY A 103 18.71 30.51 -9.35
N GLY A 104 17.62 29.75 -9.47
CA GLY A 104 16.99 29.39 -10.74
C GLY A 104 17.55 28.13 -11.40
N LYS A 105 17.32 28.01 -12.71
CA LYS A 105 17.81 26.89 -13.54
C LYS A 105 19.24 27.19 -13.98
N LYS A 106 20.16 26.27 -13.69
CA LYS A 106 21.55 26.30 -14.16
C LYS A 106 21.86 25.01 -14.93
N ASN A 107 22.69 25.12 -15.95
CA ASN A 107 23.16 23.97 -16.74
C ASN A 107 24.52 23.44 -16.28
N GLU A 108 25.14 24.11 -15.31
CA GLU A 108 26.43 23.77 -14.73
C GLU A 108 26.36 23.90 -13.21
N GLY A 109 27.04 22.99 -12.52
CA GLY A 109 27.12 22.99 -11.07
C GLY A 109 28.51 22.58 -10.60
N ARG A 110 29.02 23.30 -9.60
CA ARG A 110 30.23 22.90 -8.90
C ARG A 110 29.90 21.73 -7.99
N VAL A 111 30.62 20.63 -8.18
CA VAL A 111 30.53 19.47 -7.33
C VAL A 111 31.33 19.71 -6.05
N VAL A 112 30.69 19.45 -4.92
CA VAL A 112 31.35 19.35 -3.62
C VAL A 112 31.35 17.87 -3.24
N GLY A 113 32.53 17.27 -3.27
CA GLY A 113 32.73 15.90 -2.84
C GLY A 113 32.88 15.79 -1.33
N PRO A 114 32.82 14.55 -0.79
CA PRO A 114 33.03 14.29 0.62
C PRO A 114 34.39 14.82 1.09
N LYS A 115 34.42 15.48 2.26
CA LYS A 115 35.66 16.08 2.79
C LYS A 115 36.53 15.12 3.60
N TRP A 116 36.02 13.94 3.93
CA TRP A 116 36.76 12.90 4.63
C TRP A 116 36.84 11.62 3.83
N GLN A 117 37.75 10.75 4.26
CA GLN A 117 37.91 9.41 3.71
C GLN A 117 37.01 8.46 4.49
N PHE A 118 35.99 7.93 3.81
CA PHE A 118 35.13 6.89 4.38
C PHE A 118 35.96 5.65 4.73
N ARG A 119 35.63 5.04 5.87
CA ARG A 119 36.18 3.75 6.30
C ARG A 119 35.04 2.84 6.74
N GLN A 120 35.27 1.53 6.68
CA GLN A 120 34.30 0.57 7.17
C GLN A 120 34.47 0.40 8.68
N TYR A 121 33.37 0.47 9.42
CA TYR A 121 33.34 0.26 10.86
C TYR A 121 32.27 -0.75 11.26
N GLY A 122 32.48 -1.39 12.41
CA GLY A 122 31.59 -2.40 12.99
C GLY A 122 31.60 -3.73 12.23
N GLU A 123 30.89 -4.71 12.79
CA GLU A 123 30.79 -6.06 12.20
C GLU A 123 29.98 -6.07 10.90
N SER A 124 29.12 -5.08 10.69
CA SER A 124 28.32 -4.91 9.47
C SER A 124 29.10 -4.29 8.30
N GLY A 125 30.34 -3.81 8.53
CA GLY A 125 31.18 -3.21 7.48
C GLY A 125 30.60 -1.93 6.87
N LYS A 126 29.83 -1.15 7.64
CA LYS A 126 29.20 0.08 7.16
C LYS A 126 30.26 1.15 6.90
N TRP A 127 30.20 1.78 5.73
CA TRP A 127 31.01 2.94 5.38
C TRP A 127 30.52 4.18 6.15
N VAL A 128 31.40 4.78 6.96
CA VAL A 128 31.22 6.05 7.68
C VAL A 128 32.50 6.88 7.61
#